data_AF-A0A7Y3MN94-F1
#
_entry.id   AF-A0A7Y3MN94-F1
#
_cell.length_a   1.000
_cell.length_b   1.000
_cell.length_c   1.000
_cell.angle_alpha   90.00
_cell.angle_beta   90.00
_cell.angle_gamma   90.00
#
_symmetry.space_group_name_H-M   'P 1'
#
loop_
_entity.id
_entity.type
_entity.pdbx_description
1 polymer ?
#
loop_
_entity_poly.entity_id
_entity_poly.type
_entity_poly.pdbx_seq_one_letter_code
_entity_poly.pdbx_strand_id
1 'polypeptide(L)' 'MNRINQALKADKKLLSIYFTAGYPKLEDTVPILNALQNSGADMIEIGLP' A
#
# COMPACT_ATOMS: atom_id res chain seq x y z
N MET A 1 -3.40 -18.79 8.21
CA MET A 1 -4.00 -17.89 7.19
C MET A 1 -3.21 -16.57 7.24
N ASN A 2 -2.71 -16.06 6.10
CA ASN A 2 -1.82 -14.88 6.08
C ASN A 2 -2.63 -13.56 5.99
N ARG A 3 -1.95 -12.42 6.09
CA ARG A 3 -2.57 -11.07 6.05
C ARG A 3 -3.36 -10.84 4.76
N ILE A 4 -2.86 -11.31 3.62
CA ILE A 4 -3.53 -11.18 2.31
C ILE A 4 -4.86 -11.96 2.32
N ASN A 5 -4.83 -13.22 2.76
CA ASN A 5 -6.04 -14.04 2.85
C ASN A 5 -7.07 -13.49 3.85
N GLN A 6 -6.63 -12.76 4.88
CA GLN A 6 -7.54 -12.06 5.80
C GLN A 6 -8.19 -10.85 5.13
N ALA A 7 -7.41 -10.03 4.42
CA ALA A 7 -7.92 -8.87 3.69
C ALA A 7 -8.95 -9.28 2.63
N LEU A 8 -8.64 -10.30 1.83
CA LEU A 8 -9.52 -10.82 0.76
C LEU A 8 -10.86 -11.41 1.25
N LYS A 9 -10.97 -11.72 2.55
CA LYS A 9 -12.21 -12.23 3.16
C LYS A 9 -13.07 -11.15 3.81
N ALA A 10 -12.59 -9.91 3.88
CA ALA A 10 -13.34 -8.83 4.50
C ALA A 10 -14.62 -8.51 3.69
N ASP A 11 -15.73 -8.28 4.38
CA ASP A 11 -16.99 -7.85 3.77
C ASP A 11 -16.98 -6.36 3.46
N LYS A 12 -15.99 -5.93 2.67
CA LYS A 12 -15.82 -4.57 2.17
C LYS A 12 -15.04 -4.57 0.86
N LYS A 13 -15.17 -3.49 0.09
CA LYS A 13 -14.27 -3.25 -1.04
C LYS A 13 -12.85 -2.99 -0.53
N LEU A 14 -11.86 -3.58 -1.19
CA LEU A 14 -10.45 -3.38 -0.88
C LEU A 14 -9.85 -2.31 -1.78
N LEU A 15 -9.11 -1.38 -1.18
CA LEU A 15 -8.29 -0.42 -1.90
C LEU A 15 -6.84 -0.92 -1.96
N SER A 16 -6.41 -1.38 -3.14
CA SER A 16 -5.01 -1.69 -3.43
C SER A 16 -4.37 -0.55 -4.22
N ILE A 17 -3.21 -0.07 -3.79
CA ILE A 17 -2.48 1.03 -4.42
C ILE A 17 -1.09 0.55 -4.82
N TYR A 18 -0.72 0.81 -6.07
CA TYR A 18 0.62 0.57 -6.60
C TYR A 18 1.40 1.89 -6.73
N PHE A 19 2.64 1.92 -6.27
CA PHE A 19 3.56 3.03 -6.54
C PHE A 19 5.03 2.57 -6.56
N THR A 20 5.92 3.43 -7.07
CA THR A 20 7.36 3.12 -7.21
C THR A 20 8.16 3.65 -6.02
N ALA A 21 9.02 2.81 -5.44
CA ALA A 21 9.99 3.22 -4.43
C ALA A 21 10.93 4.30 -4.98
N GLY A 22 11.18 5.35 -4.19
CA GLY A 22 12.08 6.44 -4.55
C GLY A 22 11.50 7.44 -5.56
N TYR A 23 10.19 7.40 -5.82
CA TYR A 23 9.49 8.39 -6.64
C TYR A 23 8.50 9.20 -5.79
N PRO A 24 8.38 10.54 -5.98
CA PRO A 24 9.12 11.36 -6.93
C PRO A 24 10.56 11.68 -6.50
N LYS A 25 10.91 11.44 -5.23
CA LYS A 25 12.29 11.55 -4.70
C LYS A 25 12.69 10.29 -3.95
N LEU A 26 13.99 10.04 -3.84
CA LEU A 26 14.58 8.86 -3.21
C LEU A 26 13.97 8.55 -1.84
N GLU A 27 13.73 9.58 -1.02
CA GLU A 27 13.26 9.43 0.37
C GLU A 27 11.75 9.51 0.54
N ASP A 28 10.98 9.60 -0.56
CA ASP A 28 9.53 9.75 -0.48
C ASP A 28 8.80 8.42 -0.23
N THR A 29 9.48 7.27 -0.35
CA THR A 29 8.86 5.95 -0.15
C THR A 29 8.15 5.83 1.20
N VAL A 30 8.83 6.17 2.30
CA VAL A 30 8.27 6.04 3.66
C VAL A 30 7.18 7.08 3.95
N PRO A 31 7.36 8.39 3.66
CA PRO A 31 6.30 9.38 3.77
C PRO A 31 5.03 9.00 2.99
N ILE A 32 5.16 8.54 1.74
CA ILE A 32 4.03 8.11 0.91
C ILE A 32 3.33 6.91 1.54
N LEU A 33 4.07 5.87 1.95
CA LEU A 33 3.48 4.70 2.61
C LEU A 33 2.64 5.07 3.84
N ASN A 34 3.18 5.93 4.70
CA ASN A 34 2.47 6.38 5.89
C ASN A 34 1.20 7.17 5.53
N ALA A 35 1.28 8.05 4.53
CA ALA A 35 0.13 8.81 4.06
C ALA A 35 -0.97 7.91 3.46
N LEU A 36 -0.59 6.92 2.64
CA LEU A 36 -1.52 5.96 2.05
C LEU A 36 -2.18 5.08 3.11
N GLN A 37 -1.41 4.59 4.09
CA GLN A 37 -1.95 3.81 5.21
C GLN A 37 -2.96 4.64 6.02
N ASN A 38 -2.61 5.88 6.37
CA ASN A 38 -3.51 6.77 7.11
C ASN A 38 -4.76 7.18 6.32
N SER A 39 -4.69 7.10 4.98
CA SER A 39 -5.82 7.36 4.07
C SER A 39 -6.70 6.13 3.84
N GLY A 40 -6.38 4.98 4.44
CA GLY A 40 -7.20 3.78 4.38
C GLY A 40 -6.88 2.81 3.24
N ALA A 41 -5.65 2.85 2.69
CA ALA A 41 -5.20 1.80 1.79
C ALA A 41 -5.15 0.44 2.52
N ASP A 42 -5.78 -0.58 1.95
CA ASP A 42 -5.81 -1.93 2.51
C ASP A 42 -4.58 -2.74 2.13
N MET A 43 -4.08 -2.50 0.92
CA MET A 43 -2.92 -3.15 0.34
C MET A 43 -2.07 -2.12 -0.39
N ILE A 44 -0.76 -2.24 -0.25
CA ILE A 44 0.18 -1.39 -0.96
C ILE A 44 1.19 -2.28 -1.67
N GLU A 45 1.33 -2.07 -2.97
CA GLU A 45 2.32 -2.70 -3.83
C GLU A 45 3.42 -1.68 -4.14
N ILE A 46 4.65 -2.04 -3.81
CA ILE A 46 5.81 -1.17 -4.03
C ILE A 46 6.61 -1.75 -5.19
N GLY A 47 6.64 -1.04 -6.31
CA GLY A 47 7.55 -1.32 -7.42
C GLY A 47 8.96 -0.87 -7.07
N LEU A 48 9.95 -1.72 -7.34
CA LEU A 48 11.36 -1.33 -7.35
C LEU A 48 11.75 -0.98 -8.79
N PRO A 49 12.52 0.09 -9.02
CA PRO A 49 13.07 0.39 -10.34
C PRO A 49 14.01 -0.71 -10.85
#